data_AF-F6YSI2-F1
#
_entry.id   AF-F6YSI2-F1
#
_cell.length_a   1.000
_cell.length_b   1.000
_cell.length_c   1.000
_cell.angle_alpha   90.00
_cell.angle_beta   90.00
_cell.angle_gamma   90.00
#
_symmetry.space_group_name_H-M   'P 1'
#
loop_
_entity.id
_entity.type
_entity.pdbx_description
1 polymer ?
#
loop_
_entity_poly.entity_id
_entity_poly.type
_entity_poly.pdbx_seq_one_letter_code
_entity_poly.pdbx_strand_id
1 'polypeptide(L)'
;MKSLYEATVSETDDEGRLIAEMFMQLPDKTNIEYYALIKDPIDFLIIGDRVEDGYYKSVLEFEKDLNLLVKNAKAFNDPNSQIYEDAVTIRTLFKEKMNEMEKSKHPELMGTKSSARLKHRKSWGRASERIHERNIKQEQEDKHELHEVSIINCHEDDYQGLFYNEIVNYRNNIGHTIADPFCRLPNKRFYPTYYEEIDNPISLKMIRKKLQAKKYDSCHELAKDFELLFSNAMKFNVANSLIHKDAVTL
;
A
#
# COMPACT_ATOMS: atom_id res chain seq x y z
N MET A 1 17.05 18.91 6.06
CA MET A 1 16.16 17.75 6.27
C MET A 1 15.46 17.89 7.61
N LYS A 2 16.19 18.04 8.72
CA LYS A 2 15.62 18.40 10.03
C LYS A 2 14.61 19.55 10.01
N SER A 3 14.99 20.72 9.50
CA SER A 3 14.09 21.88 9.35
C SER A 3 12.85 21.62 8.48
N LEU A 4 12.97 20.72 7.49
CA LEU A 4 11.87 20.38 6.58
C LEU A 4 10.90 19.39 7.24
N TYR A 5 11.44 18.43 7.98
CA TYR A 5 10.68 17.52 8.83
C TYR A 5 9.90 18.30 9.89
N GLU A 6 10.59 19.13 10.68
CA GLU A 6 9.99 19.96 11.74
C GLU A 6 8.85 20.82 11.19
N ALA A 7 9.09 21.54 10.08
CA ALA A 7 8.05 22.36 9.44
C ALA A 7 6.86 21.54 8.94
N THR A 8 7.06 20.28 8.53
CA THR A 8 5.97 19.42 8.05
C THR A 8 5.14 18.88 9.22
N VAL A 9 5.77 18.50 10.33
CA VAL A 9 5.05 17.90 11.48
C VAL A 9 4.41 18.93 12.41
N SER A 10 4.87 20.19 12.37
CA SER A 10 4.31 21.28 13.19
C SER A 10 3.19 22.05 12.49
N GLU A 11 2.84 21.71 11.24
CA GLU A 11 1.82 22.44 10.51
C GLU A 11 0.42 22.19 11.10
N THR A 12 -0.35 23.26 11.24
CA THR A 12 -1.73 23.24 11.71
C THR A 12 -2.67 23.78 10.64
N ASP A 13 -3.92 23.34 10.66
CA ASP A 13 -4.98 24.02 9.90
C ASP A 13 -5.40 25.35 10.57
N ASP A 14 -6.37 26.04 9.97
CA ASP A 14 -6.88 27.34 10.45
C ASP A 14 -7.49 27.28 11.85
N GLU A 15 -7.84 26.07 12.32
CA GLU A 15 -8.43 25.80 13.63
C GLU A 15 -7.37 25.37 14.66
N GLY A 16 -6.10 25.26 14.25
CA GLY A 16 -4.99 24.89 15.11
C GLY A 16 -4.81 23.37 15.29
N ARG A 17 -5.53 22.54 14.54
CA ARG A 17 -5.36 21.07 14.56
C ARG A 17 -4.10 20.69 13.80
N LEU A 18 -3.27 19.84 14.40
CA LEU A 18 -2.05 19.34 13.78
C LEU A 18 -2.38 18.40 12.63
N ILE A 19 -1.94 18.75 11.42
CA ILE A 19 -2.22 17.98 10.20
C ILE A 19 -1.50 16.62 10.24
N ALA A 20 -0.31 16.58 10.83
CA ALA A 20 0.51 15.38 10.92
C ALA A 20 0.13 14.42 12.06
N GLU A 21 -0.83 14.77 12.93
CA GLU A 21 -1.11 14.03 14.17
C GLU A 21 -1.34 12.53 13.93
N MET A 22 -2.19 12.18 12.96
CA MET A 22 -2.55 10.80 12.62
C MET A 22 -1.45 10.03 11.86
N PHE A 23 -0.34 10.70 11.54
CA PHE A 23 0.81 10.15 10.83
C PHE A 23 2.03 10.03 11.73
N MET A 24 1.95 10.53 12.98
CA MET A 24 3.06 10.48 13.93
C MET A 24 3.45 9.06 14.26
N GLN A 25 2.45 8.21 14.49
CA GLN A 25 2.65 6.83 14.87
C GLN A 25 1.87 5.92 13.93
N LEU A 26 2.49 4.82 13.53
CA LEU A 26 1.82 3.77 12.79
C LEU A 26 0.58 3.27 13.52
N PRO A 27 -0.47 2.85 12.79
CA PRO A 27 -1.57 2.10 13.38
C PRO A 27 -1.05 0.94 14.22
N ASP A 28 -1.73 0.64 15.32
CA ASP A 28 -1.35 -0.48 16.18
C ASP A 28 -1.19 -1.76 15.34
N LYS A 29 -0.22 -2.60 15.69
CA LYS A 29 0.04 -3.85 14.97
C LYS A 29 -1.16 -4.81 14.98
N THR A 30 -2.14 -4.62 15.87
CA THR A 30 -3.43 -5.31 15.84
C THR A 30 -4.36 -4.84 14.73
N ASN A 31 -4.06 -3.73 14.03
CA ASN A 31 -4.77 -3.30 12.83
C ASN A 31 -4.33 -4.15 11.63
N ILE A 32 -4.78 -5.41 11.64
CA ILE A 32 -4.41 -6.43 10.65
C ILE A 32 -4.73 -5.94 9.23
N GLU A 33 -5.84 -5.23 9.04
CA GLU A 33 -6.26 -4.70 7.73
C GLU A 33 -5.23 -3.71 7.17
N TYR A 34 -4.71 -2.81 8.00
CA TYR A 34 -3.67 -1.86 7.60
C TYR A 34 -2.42 -2.60 7.13
N TYR A 35 -1.90 -3.53 7.93
CA TYR A 35 -0.65 -4.21 7.61
C TYR A 35 -0.82 -5.35 6.59
N ALA A 36 -2.04 -5.80 6.31
CA ALA A 36 -2.35 -6.68 5.20
C ALA A 36 -2.28 -5.92 3.87
N LEU A 37 -2.75 -4.66 3.84
CA LEU A 37 -2.73 -3.82 2.64
C LEU A 37 -1.40 -3.10 2.44
N ILE A 38 -0.83 -2.54 3.50
CA ILE A 38 0.36 -1.69 3.48
C ILE A 38 1.62 -2.51 3.76
N LYS A 39 2.46 -2.67 2.72
CA LYS A 39 3.64 -3.55 2.76
C LYS A 39 4.88 -2.94 3.39
N ASP A 40 5.03 -1.64 3.25
CA ASP A 40 6.13 -0.88 3.83
C ASP A 40 5.56 0.20 4.77
N PRO A 41 5.10 -0.19 5.98
CA PRO A 41 4.61 0.76 6.97
C PRO A 41 5.70 1.78 7.33
N ILE A 42 5.31 3.05 7.38
CA ILE A 42 6.16 4.13 7.83
C ILE A 42 5.29 5.18 8.54
N ASP A 43 5.87 5.86 9.53
CA ASP A 43 5.28 6.98 10.26
C ASP A 43 6.31 8.11 10.42
N PHE A 44 5.90 9.25 10.95
CA PHE A 44 6.82 10.37 11.19
C PHE A 44 7.81 10.12 12.33
N LEU A 45 7.56 9.19 13.26
CA LEU A 45 8.57 8.82 14.27
C LEU A 45 9.75 8.09 13.62
N ILE A 46 9.50 7.10 12.77
CA ILE A 46 10.54 6.39 11.99
C ILE A 46 11.31 7.36 11.10
N ILE A 47 10.60 8.25 10.42
CA ILE A 47 11.21 9.26 9.56
C ILE A 47 12.04 10.25 10.39
N GLY A 48 11.54 10.67 11.56
CA GLY A 48 12.22 11.56 12.49
C GLY A 48 13.53 10.97 13.00
N ASP A 49 13.50 9.72 13.46
CA ASP A 49 14.70 8.98 13.89
C ASP A 49 15.75 8.91 12.76
N ARG A 50 15.31 8.59 11.53
CA ARG A 50 16.20 8.58 10.35
C ARG A 50 16.80 9.96 10.03
N VAL A 51 16.06 11.04 10.27
CA VAL A 51 16.56 12.40 10.10
C VAL A 51 17.62 12.74 11.16
N GLU A 52 17.36 12.42 12.43
CA GLU A 52 18.31 12.68 13.54
C GLU A 52 19.59 11.84 13.43
N ASP A 53 19.45 10.57 13.03
CA ASP A 53 20.57 9.65 12.85
C ASP A 53 21.39 9.93 11.57
N GLY A 54 20.96 10.89 10.75
CA GLY A 54 21.62 11.21 9.48
C GLY A 54 21.55 10.08 8.44
N TYR A 55 20.53 9.22 8.52
CA TYR A 55 20.32 8.09 7.61
C TYR A 55 20.20 8.54 6.15
N TYR A 56 19.51 9.66 5.92
CA TYR A 56 19.32 10.22 4.59
C TYR A 56 20.56 10.95 4.10
N LYS A 57 21.09 10.52 2.94
CA LYS A 57 22.25 11.17 2.29
C LYS A 57 21.84 12.32 1.39
N SER A 58 20.56 12.40 1.04
CA SER A 58 20.01 13.45 0.20
C SER A 58 18.54 13.69 0.51
N VAL A 59 18.06 14.88 0.14
CA VAL A 59 16.64 15.22 0.32
C VAL A 59 15.72 14.35 -0.52
N LEU A 60 16.22 13.78 -1.63
CA LEU A 60 15.48 12.82 -2.44
C LEU A 60 15.24 11.49 -1.72
N GLU A 61 16.14 11.06 -0.83
CA GLU A 61 15.91 9.85 -0.02
C GLU A 61 14.87 10.10 1.06
N PHE A 62 14.91 11.28 1.68
CA PHE A 62 13.88 11.72 2.63
C PHE A 62 12.50 11.88 1.95
N GLU A 63 12.46 12.47 0.76
CA GLU A 63 11.23 12.63 -0.03
C GLU A 63 10.61 11.28 -0.41
N LYS A 64 11.41 10.23 -0.64
CA LYS A 64 10.88 8.89 -0.92
C LYS A 64 10.08 8.33 0.24
N ASP A 65 10.59 8.46 1.46
CA ASP A 65 9.92 7.98 2.66
C ASP A 65 8.66 8.81 2.98
N LEU A 66 8.70 10.12 2.76
CA LEU A 66 7.49 10.94 2.88
C LEU A 66 6.44 10.58 1.82
N ASN A 67 6.86 10.35 0.58
CA ASN A 67 5.94 9.90 -0.47
C ASN A 67 5.38 8.52 -0.17
N LEU A 68 6.15 7.64 0.48
CA LEU A 68 5.67 6.34 0.94
C LEU A 68 4.61 6.51 2.04
N LEU A 69 4.85 7.38 3.03
CA LEU A 69 3.87 7.73 4.07
C LEU A 69 2.54 8.17 3.44
N VAL A 70 2.59 9.11 2.51
CA VAL A 70 1.41 9.64 1.80
C VAL A 70 0.75 8.57 0.95
N LYS A 71 1.53 7.78 0.20
CA LYS A 71 1.01 6.67 -0.61
C LYS A 71 0.25 5.67 0.26
N ASN A 72 0.81 5.30 1.40
CA ASN A 72 0.21 4.33 2.31
C ASN A 72 -1.10 4.86 2.91
N ALA A 73 -1.10 6.10 3.38
CA ALA A 73 -2.30 6.73 3.91
C ALA A 73 -3.41 6.80 2.86
N LYS A 74 -3.08 7.14 1.62
CA LYS A 74 -4.05 7.18 0.53
C LYS A 74 -4.53 5.80 0.06
N ALA A 75 -3.70 4.78 0.21
CA ALA A 75 -4.04 3.41 -0.15
C ALA A 75 -4.97 2.79 0.89
N PHE A 76 -4.82 3.13 2.17
CA PHE A 76 -5.61 2.57 3.26
C PHE A 76 -6.91 3.32 3.54
N ASN A 77 -6.91 4.65 3.42
CA ASN A 77 -8.03 5.48 3.86
C ASN A 77 -8.95 5.90 2.71
N ASP A 78 -10.23 6.16 3.04
CA ASP A 78 -11.23 6.62 2.08
C ASP A 78 -10.82 7.97 1.46
N PRO A 79 -10.91 8.16 0.13
CA PRO A 79 -10.62 9.43 -0.52
C PRO A 79 -11.38 10.65 0.02
N ASN A 80 -12.52 10.45 0.67
CA ASN A 80 -13.32 11.52 1.29
C ASN A 80 -13.03 11.70 2.79
N SER A 81 -12.08 10.95 3.35
CA SER A 81 -11.71 11.04 4.76
C SER A 81 -10.70 12.16 5.03
N GLN A 82 -10.77 12.74 6.23
CA GLN A 82 -9.86 13.81 6.66
C GLN A 82 -8.38 13.38 6.57
N ILE A 83 -8.06 12.14 6.95
CA ILE A 83 -6.68 11.63 6.89
C ILE A 83 -6.17 11.48 5.46
N TYR A 84 -7.04 11.21 4.48
CA TYR A 84 -6.65 11.20 3.08
C TYR A 84 -6.31 12.61 2.58
N GLU A 85 -7.15 13.60 2.93
CA GLU A 85 -6.91 15.01 2.61
C GLU A 85 -5.66 15.55 3.32
N ASP A 86 -5.45 15.20 4.60
CA ASP A 86 -4.25 15.57 5.35
C ASP A 86 -2.98 14.99 4.69
N ALA A 87 -3.03 13.76 4.17
CA ALA A 87 -1.92 13.14 3.43
C ALA A 87 -1.60 13.92 2.14
N VAL A 88 -2.62 14.42 1.44
CA VAL A 88 -2.45 15.27 0.26
C VAL A 88 -1.83 16.61 0.65
N THR A 89 -2.27 17.19 1.76
CA THR A 89 -1.77 18.45 2.31
C THR A 89 -0.31 18.35 2.71
N ILE A 90 0.08 17.32 3.47
CA ILE A 90 1.48 17.03 3.85
C ILE A 90 2.40 17.00 2.63
N ARG A 91 1.99 16.33 1.55
CA ARG A 91 2.78 16.27 0.31
C ARG A 91 2.94 17.65 -0.34
N THR A 92 1.88 18.45 -0.34
CA THR A 92 1.88 19.79 -0.94
C THR A 92 2.78 20.72 -0.15
N LEU A 93 2.63 20.76 1.18
CA LEU A 93 3.46 21.54 2.10
C LEU A 93 4.93 21.19 1.94
N PHE A 94 5.27 19.90 1.89
CA PHE A 94 6.65 19.46 1.72
C PHE A 94 7.26 20.01 0.43
N LYS A 95 6.54 19.97 -0.69
CA LYS A 95 7.01 20.50 -1.98
C LYS A 95 7.19 22.02 -1.95
N GLU A 96 6.29 22.74 -1.28
CA GLU A 96 6.39 24.18 -1.13
C GLU A 96 7.61 24.57 -0.30
N LYS A 97 7.79 23.95 0.88
CA LYS A 97 8.96 24.15 1.74
C LYS A 97 10.27 23.78 1.06
N MET A 98 10.27 22.71 0.27
CA MET A 98 11.40 22.34 -0.58
C MET A 98 11.77 23.44 -1.56
N ASN A 99 10.79 23.96 -2.31
CA ASN A 99 11.01 25.02 -3.29
C ASN A 99 11.47 26.33 -2.63
N GLU A 100 10.93 26.67 -1.46
CA GLU A 100 11.37 27.83 -0.67
C GLU A 100 12.84 27.71 -0.26
N MET A 101 13.24 26.54 0.23
CA MET A 101 14.63 26.28 0.60
C MET A 101 15.56 26.31 -0.60
N GLU A 102 15.14 25.82 -1.77
CA GLU A 102 15.93 25.94 -3.00
C GLU A 102 16.10 27.40 -3.45
N LYS A 103 15.03 28.19 -3.40
CA LYS A 103 15.07 29.62 -3.71
C LYS A 103 15.98 30.38 -2.75
N SER A 104 15.95 30.04 -1.46
CA SER A 104 16.79 30.68 -0.43
C SER A 104 18.29 30.38 -0.57
N LYS A 105 18.66 29.26 -1.21
CA LYS A 105 20.07 28.89 -1.48
C LYS A 105 20.67 29.62 -2.69
N HIS A 106 19.85 30.23 -3.56
CA HIS A 106 20.29 31.01 -4.70
C HIS A 106 19.47 32.32 -4.89
N PRO A 107 19.66 33.33 -4.03
CA PRO A 107 18.88 34.59 -4.09
C PRO A 107 19.10 35.42 -5.37
N GLU A 108 20.22 35.23 -6.08
CA GLU A 108 20.67 36.12 -7.16
C GLU A 108 20.06 35.85 -8.56
N LEU A 109 19.20 34.84 -8.72
CA LEU A 109 18.73 34.42 -10.06
C LEU A 109 17.35 34.97 -10.47
N MET A 110 16.78 35.93 -9.73
CA MET A 110 15.66 36.73 -10.23
C MET A 110 16.13 38.11 -10.67
N GLY A 111 16.48 38.20 -11.96
CA GLY A 111 16.80 39.45 -12.62
C GLY A 111 16.63 39.35 -14.14
N THR A 112 15.41 39.63 -14.61
CA THR A 112 15.07 40.06 -15.99
C THR A 112 15.26 39.08 -17.15
N LYS A 113 14.42 39.28 -18.17
CA LYS A 113 14.28 38.44 -19.37
C LYS A 113 15.57 38.40 -20.21
N SER A 114 15.68 37.30 -20.97
CA SER A 114 16.52 37.06 -22.16
C SER A 114 17.86 36.32 -21.98
N SER A 115 17.92 35.18 -22.67
CA SER A 115 19.07 34.58 -23.35
C SER A 115 20.41 34.58 -22.61
N ALA A 116 20.67 33.52 -21.83
CA ALA A 116 21.91 32.73 -21.86
C ALA A 116 22.03 31.89 -20.58
N ARG A 117 21.84 30.57 -20.72
CA ARG A 117 22.67 29.52 -20.06
C ARG A 117 22.08 28.15 -20.40
N LEU A 118 22.08 27.89 -21.71
CA LEU A 118 21.91 26.58 -22.29
C LEU A 118 23.23 25.82 -22.11
N LYS A 119 23.47 25.16 -20.95
CA LYS A 119 24.53 24.12 -20.87
C LYS A 119 24.44 23.07 -19.75
N HIS A 120 23.49 23.14 -18.81
CA HIS A 120 23.29 22.05 -17.82
C HIS A 120 21.93 21.33 -17.86
N ARG A 121 21.12 21.59 -18.89
CA ARG A 121 19.75 21.03 -19.04
C ARG A 121 19.66 19.61 -19.62
N LYS A 122 20.75 19.00 -20.10
CA LYS A 122 20.66 17.76 -20.92
C LYS A 122 20.77 16.44 -20.14
N SER A 123 21.20 16.42 -18.87
CA SER A 123 21.36 15.17 -18.10
C SER A 123 20.13 14.78 -17.28
N TRP A 124 19.43 15.77 -16.68
CA TRP A 124 18.32 15.50 -15.76
C TRP A 124 16.99 15.13 -16.44
N GLY A 125 16.74 15.55 -17.68
CA GLY A 125 15.52 15.17 -18.42
C GLY A 125 15.44 13.67 -18.76
N ARG A 126 16.55 13.08 -19.20
CA ARG A 126 16.61 11.64 -19.54
C ARG A 126 16.60 10.71 -18.33
N ALA A 127 17.03 11.19 -17.16
CA ALA A 127 16.94 10.43 -15.91
C ALA A 127 15.49 10.39 -15.40
N SER A 128 14.79 11.53 -15.47
CA SER A 128 13.37 11.64 -15.10
C SER A 128 12.46 10.78 -15.98
N GLU A 129 12.67 10.76 -17.30
CA GLU A 129 11.92 9.88 -18.22
C GLU A 129 12.16 8.39 -17.96
N ARG A 130 13.41 7.98 -17.69
CA ARG A 130 13.72 6.57 -17.36
C ARG A 130 13.19 6.11 -16.01
N ILE A 131 13.07 7.03 -15.05
CA ILE A 131 12.47 6.77 -13.73
C ILE A 131 10.94 6.72 -13.87
N HIS A 132 10.34 7.58 -14.69
CA HIS A 132 8.91 7.51 -15.02
C HIS A 132 8.57 6.21 -15.77
N GLU A 133 9.36 5.79 -16.76
CA GLU A 133 9.20 4.50 -17.45
C GLU A 133 9.43 3.29 -16.53
N ARG A 134 10.37 3.36 -15.58
CA ARG A 134 10.56 2.32 -14.57
C ARG A 134 9.41 2.26 -13.58
N ASN A 135 8.93 3.41 -13.10
CA ASN A 135 7.80 3.48 -12.17
C ASN A 135 6.49 3.04 -12.85
N ILE A 136 6.29 3.37 -14.14
CA ILE A 136 5.17 2.83 -14.93
C ILE A 136 5.30 1.32 -15.12
N LYS A 137 6.51 0.80 -15.39
CA LYS A 137 6.75 -0.65 -15.50
C LYS A 137 6.55 -1.38 -14.17
N GLN A 138 6.93 -0.77 -13.05
CA GLN A 138 6.80 -1.35 -11.72
C GLN A 138 5.37 -1.23 -11.18
N GLU A 139 4.64 -0.15 -11.46
CA GLU A 139 3.18 -0.07 -11.27
C GLU A 139 2.43 -1.06 -12.17
N GLN A 140 2.96 -1.38 -13.36
CA GLN A 140 2.41 -2.42 -14.22
C GLN A 140 2.74 -3.83 -13.68
N GLU A 141 3.93 -4.07 -13.13
CA GLU A 141 4.31 -5.35 -12.50
C GLU A 141 3.51 -5.61 -11.20
N ASP A 142 3.30 -4.59 -10.35
CA ASP A 142 2.48 -4.71 -9.14
C ASP A 142 0.98 -4.88 -9.46
N LYS A 143 0.47 -4.21 -10.51
CA LYS A 143 -0.88 -4.49 -11.05
C LYS A 143 -0.99 -5.88 -11.70
N HIS A 144 0.10 -6.38 -12.28
CA HIS A 144 0.18 -7.71 -12.88
C HIS A 144 0.22 -8.83 -11.82
N GLU A 145 0.76 -8.53 -10.63
CA GLU A 145 0.79 -9.47 -9.49
C GLU A 145 -0.53 -9.56 -8.71
N LEU A 146 -1.33 -8.48 -8.65
CA LEU A 146 -2.72 -8.55 -8.18
C LEU A 146 -3.60 -9.39 -9.12
N HIS A 147 -3.19 -9.51 -10.39
CA HIS A 147 -3.83 -10.37 -11.39
C HIS A 147 -3.53 -11.87 -11.19
N GLU A 148 -2.67 -12.26 -10.25
CA GLU A 148 -2.21 -13.66 -10.12
C GLU A 148 -3.29 -14.58 -9.52
N VAL A 149 -4.32 -14.01 -8.86
CA VAL A 149 -5.51 -14.71 -8.34
C VAL A 149 -6.77 -14.45 -9.20
N SER A 150 -6.57 -13.90 -10.42
CA SER A 150 -7.62 -13.58 -11.41
C SER A 150 -8.54 -14.75 -11.75
N ILE A 151 -9.68 -14.46 -12.35
CA ILE A 151 -10.60 -15.45 -12.94
C ILE A 151 -9.80 -16.51 -13.72
N ILE A 152 -10.07 -17.79 -13.46
CA ILE A 152 -9.53 -18.88 -14.28
C ILE A 152 -10.34 -18.90 -15.57
N ASN A 153 -9.67 -18.90 -16.72
CA ASN A 153 -10.34 -19.24 -17.96
C ASN A 153 -10.65 -20.74 -17.95
N CYS A 154 -11.90 -21.09 -17.69
CA CYS A 154 -12.37 -22.46 -17.57
C CYS A 154 -13.51 -22.70 -18.57
N HIS A 155 -13.67 -23.94 -19.02
CA HIS A 155 -14.76 -24.31 -19.90
C HIS A 155 -16.07 -24.41 -19.10
N GLU A 156 -17.23 -24.33 -19.76
CA GLU A 156 -18.55 -24.33 -19.09
C GLU A 156 -18.85 -25.62 -18.30
N ASP A 157 -18.14 -26.71 -18.59
CA ASP A 157 -18.23 -27.99 -17.89
C ASP A 157 -17.18 -28.17 -16.79
N ASP A 158 -16.26 -27.20 -16.61
CA ASP A 158 -15.31 -27.18 -15.50
C ASP A 158 -15.97 -26.58 -14.25
N TYR A 159 -16.78 -27.40 -13.59
CA TYR A 159 -17.48 -27.00 -12.37
C TYR A 159 -16.54 -26.55 -11.24
N GLN A 160 -15.29 -27.04 -11.19
CA GLN A 160 -14.31 -26.60 -10.19
C GLN A 160 -13.78 -25.20 -10.49
N GLY A 161 -13.49 -24.92 -11.77
CA GLY A 161 -13.12 -23.60 -12.25
C GLY A 161 -14.24 -22.58 -12.07
N LEU A 162 -15.48 -22.95 -12.40
CA LEU A 162 -16.66 -22.12 -12.20
C LEU A 162 -16.90 -21.81 -10.72
N PHE A 163 -16.82 -22.81 -9.85
CA PHE A 163 -16.96 -22.62 -8.41
C PHE A 163 -15.90 -21.67 -7.84
N TYR A 164 -14.63 -21.87 -8.22
CA TYR A 164 -13.55 -20.96 -7.82
C TYR A 164 -13.84 -19.53 -8.28
N ASN A 165 -14.24 -19.35 -9.55
CA ASN A 165 -14.52 -18.04 -10.14
C ASN A 165 -15.67 -17.32 -9.46
N GLU A 166 -16.70 -18.04 -9.03
CA GLU A 166 -17.85 -17.47 -8.31
C GLU A 166 -17.38 -16.85 -6.98
N ILE A 167 -16.59 -17.61 -6.19
CA ILE A 167 -16.09 -17.14 -4.90
C ILE A 167 -15.15 -15.94 -5.06
N VAL A 168 -14.18 -16.01 -5.99
CA VAL A 168 -13.19 -14.92 -6.14
C VAL A 168 -13.77 -13.65 -6.75
N ASN A 169 -14.89 -13.73 -7.49
CA ASN A 169 -15.57 -12.56 -8.05
C ASN A 169 -16.76 -12.10 -7.20
N TYR A 170 -17.04 -12.76 -6.07
CA TYR A 170 -18.16 -12.39 -5.23
C TYR A 170 -18.01 -10.95 -4.76
N ARG A 171 -19.06 -10.15 -5.03
CA ARG A 171 -19.13 -8.74 -4.67
C ARG A 171 -20.17 -8.55 -3.59
N ASN A 172 -19.83 -7.76 -2.57
CA ASN A 172 -20.77 -7.35 -1.55
C ASN A 172 -21.82 -6.35 -2.10
N ASN A 173 -22.75 -5.93 -1.25
CA ASN A 173 -23.85 -5.03 -1.60
C ASN A 173 -23.40 -3.64 -2.11
N ILE A 174 -22.14 -3.27 -1.92
CA ILE A 174 -21.54 -2.01 -2.35
C ILE A 174 -20.76 -2.20 -3.67
N GLY A 175 -20.71 -3.43 -4.19
CA GLY A 175 -20.02 -3.78 -5.43
C GLY A 175 -18.53 -4.07 -5.27
N HIS A 176 -18.02 -4.14 -4.05
CA HIS A 176 -16.62 -4.47 -3.76
C HIS A 176 -16.40 -5.98 -3.74
N THR A 177 -15.35 -6.44 -4.42
CA THR A 177 -14.88 -7.83 -4.32
C THR A 177 -14.27 -8.05 -2.94
N ILE A 178 -14.75 -9.05 -2.21
CA ILE A 178 -14.34 -9.29 -0.82
C ILE A 178 -13.34 -10.45 -0.68
N ALA A 179 -12.98 -11.11 -1.78
CA ALA A 179 -11.99 -12.19 -1.80
C ALA A 179 -10.53 -11.71 -1.64
N ASP A 180 -10.27 -10.42 -1.87
CA ASP A 180 -8.92 -9.84 -1.94
C ASP A 180 -8.04 -10.14 -0.71
N PRO A 181 -8.52 -10.01 0.55
CA PRO A 181 -7.72 -10.29 1.75
C PRO A 181 -7.24 -11.74 1.84
N PHE A 182 -7.95 -12.69 1.22
CA PHE A 182 -7.65 -14.13 1.30
C PHE A 182 -6.66 -14.60 0.22
N CYS A 183 -6.19 -13.69 -0.64
CA CYS A 183 -5.30 -14.02 -1.76
C CYS A 183 -3.98 -14.65 -1.32
N ARG A 184 -3.37 -14.14 -0.25
CA ARG A 184 -2.01 -14.47 0.19
C ARG A 184 -1.98 -14.76 1.68
N LEU A 185 -1.08 -15.67 2.08
CA LEU A 185 -0.81 -15.90 3.49
C LEU A 185 -0.19 -14.67 4.16
N PRO A 186 -0.46 -14.44 5.47
CA PRO A 186 0.29 -13.46 6.26
C PRO A 186 1.79 -13.72 6.16
N ASN A 187 2.60 -12.68 6.07
CA ASN A 187 4.05 -12.88 5.95
C ASN A 187 4.62 -13.42 7.27
N LYS A 188 5.18 -14.63 7.25
CA LYS A 188 5.72 -15.32 8.43
C LYS A 188 6.74 -14.53 9.26
N ARG A 189 7.51 -13.63 8.65
CA ARG A 189 8.46 -12.78 9.38
C ARG A 189 7.75 -11.76 10.26
N PHE A 190 6.62 -11.22 9.78
CA PHE A 190 5.86 -10.18 10.47
C PHE A 190 4.74 -10.75 11.34
N TYR A 191 4.25 -11.95 11.03
CA TYR A 191 3.18 -12.64 11.75
C TYR A 191 3.60 -14.06 12.15
N PRO A 192 4.63 -14.22 13.00
CA PRO A 192 5.03 -15.56 13.46
C PRO A 192 3.89 -16.24 14.24
N THR A 193 3.14 -15.50 15.05
CA THR A 193 2.03 -16.01 15.88
C THR A 193 0.87 -16.58 15.06
N TYR A 194 0.62 -16.05 13.85
CA TYR A 194 -0.34 -16.66 12.93
C TYR A 194 0.01 -18.12 12.64
N TYR A 195 1.30 -18.41 12.43
CA TYR A 195 1.78 -19.77 12.17
C TYR A 195 1.95 -20.62 13.44
N GLU A 196 1.75 -20.04 14.62
CA GLU A 196 1.67 -20.74 15.90
C GLU A 196 0.22 -21.13 16.22
N GLU A 197 -0.75 -20.28 15.85
CA GLU A 197 -2.18 -20.48 16.12
C GLU A 197 -2.92 -21.20 15.00
N ILE A 198 -2.46 -21.06 13.76
CA ILE A 198 -3.07 -21.67 12.57
C ILE A 198 -2.22 -22.85 12.10
N ASP A 199 -2.74 -24.06 12.32
CA ASP A 199 -2.06 -25.32 12.02
C ASP A 199 -1.87 -25.53 10.51
N ASN A 200 -2.87 -25.17 9.72
CA ASN A 200 -2.89 -25.40 8.27
C ASN A 200 -3.12 -24.11 7.49
N PRO A 201 -2.09 -23.24 7.35
CA PRO A 201 -2.18 -22.03 6.56
C PRO A 201 -2.53 -22.32 5.09
N ILE A 202 -3.57 -21.66 4.58
CA ILE A 202 -3.97 -21.72 3.17
C ILE A 202 -4.34 -20.33 2.65
N SER A 203 -4.22 -20.12 1.33
CA SER A 203 -4.63 -18.89 0.64
C SER A 203 -5.23 -19.18 -0.73
N LEU A 204 -5.98 -18.25 -1.32
CA LEU A 204 -6.55 -18.42 -2.66
C LEU A 204 -5.49 -18.68 -3.74
N LYS A 205 -4.30 -18.06 -3.62
CA LYS A 205 -3.16 -18.37 -4.51
C LYS A 205 -2.76 -19.85 -4.45
N MET A 206 -2.77 -20.45 -3.26
CA MET A 206 -2.48 -21.89 -3.09
C MET A 206 -3.60 -22.75 -3.67
N ILE A 207 -4.86 -22.39 -3.40
CA ILE A 207 -6.05 -23.09 -3.92
C ILE A 207 -6.05 -23.07 -5.45
N ARG A 208 -5.85 -21.89 -6.05
CA ARG A 208 -5.72 -21.71 -7.51
C ARG A 208 -4.62 -22.59 -8.10
N LYS A 209 -3.44 -22.61 -7.47
CA LYS A 209 -2.31 -23.43 -7.94
C LYS A 209 -2.65 -24.92 -7.88
N LYS A 210 -3.31 -25.39 -6.81
CA LYS A 210 -3.81 -26.77 -6.71
C LYS A 210 -4.83 -27.08 -7.80
N LEU A 211 -5.76 -26.16 -8.05
CA LEU A 211 -6.80 -26.31 -9.06
C LEU A 211 -6.23 -26.40 -10.47
N GLN A 212 -5.34 -25.48 -10.85
CA GLN A 212 -4.65 -25.49 -12.16
C GLN A 212 -3.78 -26.74 -12.35
N ALA A 213 -3.19 -27.27 -11.27
CA ALA A 213 -2.46 -28.52 -11.28
C ALA A 213 -3.36 -29.77 -11.23
N LYS A 214 -4.69 -29.60 -11.36
CA LYS A 214 -5.71 -30.64 -11.30
C LYS A 214 -5.56 -31.56 -10.08
N LYS A 215 -5.33 -30.97 -8.91
CA LYS A 215 -5.10 -31.70 -7.65
C LYS A 215 -6.36 -31.96 -6.82
N TYR A 216 -7.51 -31.48 -7.27
CA TYR A 216 -8.79 -31.76 -6.61
C TYR A 216 -9.56 -32.79 -7.42
N ASP A 217 -9.93 -33.89 -6.80
CA ASP A 217 -10.71 -34.95 -7.45
C ASP A 217 -12.19 -34.58 -7.60
N SER A 218 -12.68 -33.60 -6.83
CA SER A 218 -14.08 -33.14 -6.87
C SER A 218 -14.23 -31.69 -6.42
N CYS A 219 -15.40 -31.09 -6.67
CA CYS A 219 -15.75 -29.78 -6.10
C CYS A 219 -15.82 -29.81 -4.56
N HIS A 220 -16.10 -30.97 -3.96
CA HIS A 220 -16.14 -31.11 -2.51
C HIS A 220 -14.74 -30.96 -1.88
N GLU A 221 -13.72 -31.54 -2.48
CA GLU A 221 -12.32 -31.36 -2.03
C GLU A 221 -11.86 -29.91 -2.21
N LEU A 222 -12.29 -29.24 -3.29
CA LEU A 222 -12.06 -27.81 -3.47
C LEU A 222 -12.77 -26.98 -2.38
N ALA A 223 -14.03 -27.31 -2.07
CA ALA A 223 -14.82 -26.62 -1.05
C ALA A 223 -14.17 -26.74 0.34
N LYS A 224 -13.61 -27.89 0.71
CA LYS A 224 -12.87 -28.05 1.97
C LYS A 224 -11.70 -27.08 2.13
N ASP A 225 -10.97 -26.80 1.06
CA ASP A 225 -9.87 -25.85 1.08
C ASP A 225 -10.38 -24.40 1.25
N PHE A 226 -11.54 -24.06 0.69
CA PHE A 226 -12.21 -22.77 0.94
C PHE A 226 -12.75 -22.68 2.38
N GLU A 227 -13.40 -23.73 2.88
CA GLU A 227 -13.85 -23.81 4.28
C GLU A 227 -12.66 -23.65 5.24
N LEU A 228 -11.52 -24.28 4.95
CA LEU A 228 -10.29 -24.12 5.73
C LEU A 228 -9.76 -22.68 5.66
N LEU A 229 -9.78 -22.05 4.48
CA LEU A 229 -9.35 -20.67 4.30
C LEU A 229 -10.18 -19.70 5.16
N PHE A 230 -11.50 -19.79 5.10
CA PHE A 230 -12.38 -18.88 5.83
C PHE A 230 -12.42 -19.21 7.32
N SER A 231 -12.38 -20.49 7.71
CA SER A 231 -12.28 -20.87 9.13
C SER A 231 -10.97 -20.42 9.78
N ASN A 232 -9.84 -20.50 9.08
CA ASN A 232 -8.58 -19.93 9.57
C ASN A 232 -8.68 -18.42 9.76
N ALA A 233 -9.31 -17.71 8.81
CA ALA A 233 -9.53 -16.28 8.93
C ALA A 233 -10.44 -15.94 10.12
N MET A 234 -11.52 -16.68 10.33
CA MET A 234 -12.41 -16.49 11.49
C MET A 234 -11.75 -16.83 12.82
N LYS A 235 -10.87 -17.85 12.85
CA LYS A 235 -10.13 -18.27 14.06
C LYS A 235 -9.11 -17.22 14.49
N PHE A 236 -8.36 -16.66 13.53
CA PHE A 236 -7.28 -15.72 13.83
C PHE A 236 -7.77 -14.27 14.03
N ASN A 237 -8.82 -13.86 13.32
CA ASN A 237 -9.28 -12.49 13.32
C ASN A 237 -10.43 -12.27 14.31
N VAL A 238 -10.50 -11.07 14.90
CA VAL A 238 -11.59 -10.69 15.81
C VAL A 238 -12.93 -10.60 15.08
N ALA A 239 -14.02 -11.04 15.71
CA ALA A 239 -15.36 -11.18 15.09
C ALA A 239 -15.91 -9.91 14.41
N ASN A 240 -15.47 -8.72 14.84
CA ASN A 240 -15.94 -7.45 14.31
C ASN A 240 -15.09 -6.88 13.16
N SER A 241 -13.94 -7.48 12.83
CA SER A 241 -13.09 -7.02 11.72
C SER A 241 -13.74 -7.28 10.37
N LEU A 242 -13.34 -6.52 9.36
CA LEU A 242 -13.85 -6.66 8.00
C LEU A 242 -13.52 -8.03 7.43
N ILE A 243 -12.28 -8.50 7.61
CA ILE A 243 -11.86 -9.83 7.12
C ILE A 243 -12.64 -10.98 7.77
N HIS A 244 -13.03 -10.86 9.05
CA HIS A 244 -13.89 -11.86 9.68
C HIS A 244 -15.30 -11.81 9.10
N LYS A 245 -15.87 -10.62 8.90
CA LYS A 245 -17.19 -10.46 8.28
C LYS A 245 -17.23 -10.94 6.84
N ASP A 246 -16.17 -10.66 6.07
CA ASP A 246 -16.01 -11.12 4.70
C ASP A 246 -15.87 -12.65 4.64
N ALA A 247 -15.12 -13.25 5.57
CA ALA A 247 -14.99 -14.71 5.70
C ALA A 247 -16.29 -15.40 6.11
N VAL A 248 -17.18 -14.71 6.84
CA VAL A 248 -18.52 -15.22 7.17
C VAL A 248 -19.47 -15.07 5.98
N THR A 249 -19.22 -14.11 5.08
CA THR A 249 -20.06 -13.83 3.92
C THR A 249 -19.77 -14.79 2.76
N LEU A 250 -18.49 -15.13 2.56
CA LEU A 250 -18.03 -16.08 1.55
C LEU A 250 -18.19 -17.54 2.00
#